data_AF-A0A3A5USR8-F1
#
_entry.id   AF-A0A3A5USR8-F1
#
_cell.length_a   1.000
_cell.length_b   1.000
_cell.length_c   1.000
_cell.angle_alpha   90.00
_cell.angle_beta   90.00
_cell.angle_gamma   90.00
#
_symmetry.space_group_name_H-M   'P 1'
#
loop_
_entity.id
_entity.type
_entity.pdbx_description
1 polymer ?
#
loop_
_entity_poly.entity_id
_entity_poly.type
_entity_poly.pdbx_seq_one_letter_code
_entity_poly.pdbx_strand_id
1 'polypeptide(L)'
;MNLSIFETDMREDIVTKLLGGDIDLETSRYLDRLLELASLEEAEHQFLIDPFDRSVALVFQLFNSSDLDPWDVDLTIFLEMFNERIEKTENIDLPTCGKLVRMAWSILKNQASSLIERQEKSLHYEEEEVWDFDGGWETEFDDEDYNFSLGVLSGAADDKLPSMFEGRIHRDESRPVTLVELLMGLQSAGKLAEEQRLREAIAKERRESNERARARFSGSLHVENLENDLKRTWNALKNNTSETSQSVELSDIVSTLNQTSLKSGMNEEEAKAEAQVTALVSALFLTNRGYVDISQEEGSNGKIVLENLWKDAQDFSTLTKHLHPESILEDNKIV
;
A
#
# COMPACT_ATOMS: atom_id res chain seq x y z
N MET A 1 -44.53 -21.33 -8.51
CA MET A 1 -45.29 -20.20 -7.93
C MET A 1 -44.41 -19.30 -7.05
N ASN A 2 -43.13 -19.64 -6.81
CA ASN A 2 -42.19 -18.84 -6.00
C ASN A 2 -41.36 -17.81 -6.79
N LEU A 3 -41.22 -17.95 -8.13
CA LEU A 3 -40.51 -16.98 -8.98
C LEU A 3 -41.05 -15.54 -8.87
N SER A 4 -42.38 -15.41 -8.77
CA SER A 4 -43.04 -14.09 -8.70
C SER A 4 -42.77 -13.34 -7.41
N ILE A 5 -42.58 -14.04 -6.29
CA ILE A 5 -42.45 -13.42 -4.95
C ILE A 5 -41.01 -12.92 -4.77
N PHE A 6 -40.03 -13.72 -5.21
CA PHE A 6 -38.63 -13.32 -5.21
C PHE A 6 -38.35 -12.10 -6.10
N GLU A 7 -38.94 -12.05 -7.30
CA GLU A 7 -38.80 -10.89 -8.20
C GLU A 7 -39.48 -9.62 -7.65
N THR A 8 -40.66 -9.71 -7.04
CA THR A 8 -41.35 -8.53 -6.49
C THR A 8 -40.69 -8.02 -5.21
N ASP A 9 -40.31 -8.92 -4.31
CA ASP A 9 -39.83 -8.52 -2.99
C ASP A 9 -38.36 -8.05 -3.05
N MET A 10 -37.53 -8.64 -3.92
CA MET A 10 -36.20 -8.10 -4.21
C MET A 10 -36.29 -6.73 -4.90
N ARG A 11 -37.26 -6.54 -5.80
CA ARG A 11 -37.52 -5.23 -6.41
C ARG A 11 -37.89 -4.20 -5.35
N GLU A 12 -38.76 -4.55 -4.41
CA GLU A 12 -39.11 -3.66 -3.30
C GLU A 12 -37.88 -3.31 -2.47
N ASP A 13 -36.98 -4.26 -2.21
CA ASP A 13 -35.78 -4.01 -1.42
C ASP A 13 -34.71 -3.16 -2.14
N ILE A 14 -34.59 -3.36 -3.45
CA ILE A 14 -33.78 -2.52 -4.32
C ILE A 14 -34.39 -1.11 -4.37
N VAL A 15 -35.71 -1.00 -4.46
CA VAL A 15 -36.44 0.28 -4.50
C VAL A 15 -36.38 1.01 -3.15
N THR A 16 -36.51 0.34 -2.01
CA THR A 16 -36.35 0.94 -0.69
C THR A 16 -34.93 1.44 -0.48
N LYS A 17 -33.92 0.68 -0.93
CA LYS A 17 -32.54 1.16 -0.98
C LYS A 17 -32.43 2.39 -1.87
N LEU A 18 -32.91 2.35 -3.11
CA LEU A 18 -32.97 3.48 -4.06
C LEU A 18 -33.62 4.75 -3.48
N LEU A 19 -34.67 4.58 -2.67
CA LEU A 19 -35.40 5.68 -2.01
C LEU A 19 -34.74 6.16 -0.71
N GLY A 20 -33.86 5.35 -0.10
CA GLY A 20 -33.18 5.63 1.17
C GLY A 20 -32.16 6.77 1.13
N GLY A 21 -31.87 7.33 -0.05
CA GLY A 21 -31.25 8.64 -0.21
C GLY A 21 -29.76 8.70 0.13
N ASP A 22 -28.92 8.08 -0.71
CA ASP A 22 -27.55 8.55 -1.04
C ASP A 22 -26.92 7.63 -2.11
N ILE A 23 -27.64 7.37 -3.19
CA ILE A 23 -27.21 6.38 -4.18
C ILE A 23 -26.65 7.08 -5.41
N ASP A 24 -25.36 6.84 -5.64
CA ASP A 24 -24.63 7.31 -6.81
C ASP A 24 -25.28 6.81 -8.11
N LEU A 25 -25.21 7.61 -9.18
CA LEU A 25 -25.83 7.32 -10.47
C LEU A 25 -25.30 6.01 -11.10
N GLU A 26 -24.07 5.63 -10.76
CA GLU A 26 -23.50 4.35 -11.18
C GLU A 26 -24.14 3.16 -10.45
N THR A 27 -24.50 3.34 -9.19
CA THR A 27 -25.10 2.30 -8.36
C THR A 27 -26.54 2.05 -8.80
N SER A 28 -27.31 3.08 -9.17
CA SER A 28 -28.66 2.88 -9.73
C SER A 28 -28.63 2.10 -11.05
N ARG A 29 -27.72 2.45 -11.97
CA ARG A 29 -27.53 1.70 -13.23
C ARG A 29 -27.15 0.24 -12.99
N TYR A 30 -26.38 -0.02 -11.94
CA TYR A 30 -26.03 -1.38 -11.57
C TYR A 30 -27.21 -2.17 -11.01
N LEU A 31 -28.03 -1.54 -10.16
CA LEU A 31 -29.26 -2.15 -9.65
C LEU A 31 -30.25 -2.47 -10.78
N ASP A 32 -30.37 -1.59 -11.78
CA ASP A 32 -31.14 -1.87 -13.00
C ASP A 32 -30.58 -3.07 -13.77
N ARG A 33 -29.24 -3.17 -13.89
CA ARG A 33 -28.56 -4.32 -14.51
C ARG A 33 -28.77 -5.62 -13.71
N LEU A 34 -28.81 -5.56 -12.39
CA LEU A 34 -29.12 -6.72 -11.54
C LEU A 34 -30.55 -7.23 -11.78
N LEU A 35 -31.50 -6.30 -11.92
CA LEU A 35 -32.90 -6.62 -12.18
C LEU A 35 -33.08 -7.26 -13.57
N GLU A 36 -32.33 -6.80 -14.57
CA GLU A 36 -32.25 -7.45 -15.88
C GLU A 36 -31.68 -8.86 -15.76
N LEU A 37 -30.55 -9.04 -15.06
CA LEU A 37 -29.92 -10.36 -14.86
C LEU A 37 -30.79 -11.34 -14.07
N ALA A 38 -31.53 -10.86 -13.07
CA ALA A 38 -32.46 -11.66 -12.28
C ALA A 38 -33.66 -12.16 -13.11
N SER A 39 -34.05 -11.40 -14.14
CA SER A 39 -35.13 -11.78 -15.06
C SER A 39 -34.70 -12.76 -16.17
N LEU A 40 -33.40 -12.97 -16.37
CA LEU A 40 -32.88 -13.94 -17.35
C LEU A 40 -33.07 -15.38 -16.85
N GLU A 41 -33.42 -16.28 -17.76
CA GLU A 41 -33.58 -17.71 -17.45
C GLU A 41 -32.22 -18.38 -17.17
N GLU A 42 -32.21 -19.42 -16.32
CA GLU A 42 -31.00 -20.12 -15.85
C GLU A 42 -30.07 -20.63 -16.97
N ALA A 43 -30.61 -20.91 -18.15
CA ALA A 43 -29.85 -21.34 -19.32
C ALA A 43 -29.05 -20.21 -19.99
N GLU A 44 -29.45 -18.96 -19.80
CA GLU A 44 -28.86 -17.79 -20.45
C GLU A 44 -27.66 -17.23 -19.65
N HIS A 45 -27.56 -17.56 -18.36
CA HIS A 45 -26.48 -17.12 -17.48
C HIS A 45 -25.09 -17.64 -17.90
N GLN A 46 -25.01 -18.80 -18.56
CA GLN A 46 -23.75 -19.32 -19.11
C GLN A 46 -23.27 -18.55 -20.35
N PHE A 47 -24.17 -17.87 -21.07
CA PHE A 47 -23.85 -17.13 -22.30
C PHE A 47 -23.51 -15.65 -22.06
N LEU A 48 -23.54 -15.19 -20.80
CA LEU A 48 -23.16 -13.82 -20.44
C LEU A 48 -21.72 -13.53 -20.88
N ILE A 49 -21.52 -12.40 -21.57
CA ILE A 49 -20.22 -12.00 -22.13
C ILE A 49 -19.27 -11.54 -21.02
N ASP A 50 -19.80 -10.87 -20.00
CA ASP A 50 -19.03 -10.32 -18.88
C ASP A 50 -18.80 -11.38 -17.79
N PRO A 51 -17.53 -11.72 -17.45
CA PRO A 51 -17.21 -12.63 -16.36
C PRO A 51 -17.74 -12.18 -15.00
N PHE A 52 -17.94 -10.87 -14.80
CA PHE A 52 -18.50 -10.32 -13.57
C PHE A 52 -20.01 -10.61 -13.48
N ASP A 53 -20.78 -10.35 -14.53
CA ASP A 53 -22.21 -10.68 -14.57
C ASP A 53 -22.46 -12.17 -14.37
N ARG A 54 -21.54 -13.02 -14.86
CA ARG A 54 -21.61 -14.46 -14.63
C ARG A 54 -21.44 -14.82 -13.15
N SER A 55 -20.59 -14.10 -12.41
CA SER A 55 -20.44 -14.30 -10.97
C SER A 55 -21.69 -13.88 -10.18
N VAL A 56 -22.36 -12.81 -10.62
CA VAL A 56 -23.64 -12.35 -10.06
C VAL A 56 -24.75 -13.37 -10.35
N ALA A 57 -24.82 -13.86 -11.59
CA ALA A 57 -25.81 -14.85 -11.98
C ALA A 57 -25.63 -16.18 -11.23
N LEU A 58 -24.40 -16.59 -10.94
CA LEU A 58 -24.11 -17.75 -10.11
C LEU A 58 -24.69 -17.61 -8.70
N VAL A 59 -24.61 -16.41 -8.10
CA VAL A 59 -25.22 -16.13 -6.80
C VAL A 59 -26.75 -16.27 -6.91
N PHE A 60 -27.39 -15.67 -7.92
CA PHE A 60 -28.83 -15.85 -8.12
C PHE A 60 -29.22 -17.31 -8.31
N GLN A 61 -28.43 -18.09 -9.06
CA GLN A 61 -28.68 -19.51 -9.24
C GLN A 61 -28.61 -20.29 -7.93
N LEU A 62 -27.70 -19.94 -7.01
CA LEU A 62 -27.63 -20.56 -5.70
C LEU A 62 -28.90 -20.29 -4.91
N PHE A 63 -29.34 -19.04 -4.81
CA PHE A 63 -30.57 -18.68 -4.09
C PHE A 63 -31.85 -19.24 -4.73
N ASN A 64 -31.85 -19.52 -6.04
CA ASN A 64 -32.99 -20.16 -6.70
C ASN A 64 -33.00 -21.69 -6.57
N SER A 65 -31.82 -22.32 -6.55
CA SER A 65 -31.68 -23.79 -6.50
C SER A 65 -31.58 -24.37 -5.09
N SER A 66 -31.28 -23.54 -4.10
CA SER A 66 -31.20 -23.93 -2.70
C SER A 66 -32.26 -23.19 -1.87
N ASP A 67 -32.77 -23.82 -0.83
CA ASP A 67 -33.71 -23.21 0.13
C ASP A 67 -32.96 -22.22 1.07
N LEU A 68 -32.19 -21.30 0.49
CA LEU A 68 -31.53 -20.20 1.20
C LEU A 68 -32.49 -19.01 1.29
N ASP A 69 -32.60 -18.41 2.48
CA ASP A 69 -33.40 -17.20 2.67
C ASP A 69 -32.63 -15.96 2.12
N PRO A 70 -33.23 -15.17 1.22
CA PRO A 70 -32.61 -13.94 0.70
C PRO A 70 -32.45 -12.82 1.74
N TRP A 71 -33.24 -12.87 2.81
CA TRP A 71 -33.32 -11.85 3.86
C TRP A 71 -32.42 -12.15 5.06
N ASP A 72 -32.16 -13.45 5.29
CA ASP A 72 -31.28 -13.96 6.32
C ASP A 72 -30.35 -15.04 5.76
N VAL A 73 -29.26 -14.58 5.12
CA VAL A 73 -28.33 -15.48 4.47
C VAL A 73 -27.39 -16.12 5.49
N ASP A 74 -27.48 -17.45 5.65
CA ASP A 74 -26.41 -18.21 6.32
C ASP A 74 -25.15 -18.21 5.45
N LEU A 75 -24.21 -17.33 5.81
CA LEU A 75 -22.96 -17.14 5.11
C LEU A 75 -22.08 -18.41 5.11
N THR A 76 -22.24 -19.31 6.08
CA THR A 76 -21.45 -20.55 6.16
C THR A 76 -21.87 -21.52 5.06
N ILE A 77 -23.17 -21.81 5.00
CA ILE A 77 -23.76 -22.70 3.99
C ILE A 77 -23.60 -22.08 2.60
N PHE A 78 -23.85 -20.78 2.48
CA PHE A 78 -23.66 -20.05 1.24
C PHE A 78 -22.22 -20.19 0.70
N LEU A 79 -21.18 -20.02 1.54
CA LEU A 79 -19.79 -20.12 1.10
C LEU A 79 -19.40 -21.54 0.64
N GLU A 80 -19.91 -22.57 1.31
CA GLU A 80 -19.66 -23.97 0.93
C GLU A 80 -20.27 -24.26 -0.46
N MET A 81 -21.55 -23.93 -0.63
CA MET A 81 -22.25 -24.13 -1.91
C MET A 81 -21.69 -23.27 -3.03
N PHE A 82 -21.27 -22.03 -2.72
CA PHE A 82 -20.66 -21.13 -3.68
C PHE A 82 -19.31 -21.64 -4.17
N ASN A 83 -18.45 -22.15 -3.28
CA ASN A 83 -17.17 -22.75 -3.67
C ASN A 83 -17.37 -24.00 -4.55
N GLU A 84 -18.30 -24.88 -4.19
CA GLU A 84 -18.59 -26.09 -4.99
C GLU A 84 -19.05 -25.73 -6.41
N ARG A 85 -19.79 -24.62 -6.57
CA ARG A 85 -20.31 -24.20 -7.87
C ARG A 85 -19.30 -23.40 -8.71
N ILE A 86 -18.37 -22.68 -8.06
CA ILE A 86 -17.21 -22.07 -8.73
C ILE A 86 -16.34 -23.14 -9.39
N GLU A 87 -16.07 -24.25 -8.71
CA GLU A 87 -15.23 -25.33 -9.24
C GLU A 87 -15.82 -25.98 -10.50
N LYS A 88 -17.16 -25.99 -10.63
CA LYS A 88 -17.87 -26.62 -11.76
C LYS A 88 -18.06 -25.70 -12.97
N THR A 89 -17.84 -24.39 -12.80
CA THR A 89 -18.22 -23.39 -13.82
C THR A 89 -16.98 -22.71 -14.38
N GLU A 90 -16.79 -22.76 -15.70
CA GLU A 90 -15.63 -22.15 -16.35
C GLU A 90 -15.81 -20.64 -16.63
N ASN A 91 -14.68 -19.92 -16.69
CA ASN A 91 -14.60 -18.51 -17.13
C ASN A 91 -15.36 -17.52 -16.20
N ILE A 92 -15.18 -17.67 -14.89
CA ILE A 92 -15.64 -16.74 -13.85
C ILE A 92 -14.49 -15.81 -13.42
N ASP A 93 -14.79 -14.57 -13.01
CA ASP A 93 -13.82 -13.65 -12.41
C ASP A 93 -13.43 -14.07 -10.97
N LEU A 94 -12.57 -15.09 -10.88
CA LEU A 94 -12.01 -15.64 -9.64
C LEU A 94 -11.49 -14.57 -8.64
N PRO A 95 -10.77 -13.52 -9.06
CA PRO A 95 -10.35 -12.45 -8.16
C PRO A 95 -11.51 -11.72 -7.46
N THR A 96 -12.62 -11.49 -8.16
CA THR A 96 -13.79 -10.78 -7.63
C THR A 96 -14.62 -11.72 -6.74
N CYS A 97 -14.76 -12.99 -7.12
CA CYS A 97 -15.34 -14.03 -6.25
C CYS A 97 -14.53 -14.22 -4.96
N GLY A 98 -13.20 -14.23 -5.02
CA GLY A 98 -12.35 -14.32 -3.82
C GLY A 98 -12.53 -13.13 -2.88
N LYS A 99 -12.79 -11.93 -3.41
CA LYS A 99 -13.16 -10.77 -2.60
C LYS A 99 -14.56 -10.91 -1.99
N LEU A 100 -15.53 -11.50 -2.69
CA LEU A 100 -16.84 -11.86 -2.13
C LEU A 100 -16.67 -12.77 -0.91
N VAL A 101 -15.91 -13.85 -1.06
CA VAL A 101 -15.62 -14.78 0.04
C VAL A 101 -14.98 -14.05 1.22
N ARG A 102 -14.04 -13.14 0.95
CA ARG A 102 -13.39 -12.32 1.97
C ARG A 102 -14.36 -11.35 2.66
N MET A 103 -15.32 -10.78 1.93
CA MET A 103 -16.36 -9.91 2.52
C MET A 103 -17.30 -10.71 3.41
N ALA A 104 -17.82 -11.84 2.91
CA ALA A 104 -18.65 -12.74 3.71
C ALA A 104 -17.93 -13.17 5.00
N TRP A 105 -16.64 -13.53 4.90
CA TRP A 105 -15.81 -13.82 6.07
C TRP A 105 -15.62 -12.63 7.00
N SER A 106 -15.43 -11.41 6.47
CA SER A 106 -15.31 -10.20 7.29
C SER A 106 -16.59 -9.91 8.07
N ILE A 107 -17.75 -10.16 7.46
CA ILE A 107 -19.06 -9.97 8.11
C ILE A 107 -19.23 -11.03 9.21
N LEU A 108 -18.98 -12.31 8.91
CA LEU A 108 -18.98 -13.40 9.90
C LEU A 108 -18.05 -13.10 11.08
N LYS A 109 -16.84 -12.62 10.78
CA LYS A 109 -15.86 -12.24 11.82
C LYS A 109 -16.38 -11.10 12.68
N ASN A 110 -17.01 -10.08 12.08
CA ASN A 110 -17.59 -8.97 12.83
C ASN A 110 -18.76 -9.43 13.71
N GLN A 111 -19.63 -10.31 13.19
CA GLN A 111 -20.71 -10.92 13.97
C GLN A 111 -20.15 -11.72 15.16
N ALA A 112 -19.18 -12.60 14.92
CA ALA A 112 -18.51 -13.36 15.98
C ALA A 112 -17.81 -12.45 17.00
N SER A 113 -17.12 -11.40 16.55
CA SER A 113 -16.48 -10.42 17.42
C SER A 113 -17.49 -9.68 18.29
N SER A 114 -18.66 -9.34 17.74
CA SER A 114 -19.74 -8.69 18.51
C SER A 114 -20.34 -9.62 19.57
N LEU A 115 -20.43 -10.92 19.27
CA LEU A 115 -20.85 -11.95 20.24
C LEU A 115 -19.82 -12.10 21.37
N ILE A 116 -18.52 -12.11 21.04
CA ILE A 116 -17.43 -12.17 22.03
C ILE A 116 -17.44 -10.91 22.91
N GLU A 117 -17.54 -9.72 22.31
CA GLU A 117 -17.60 -8.46 23.07
C GLU A 117 -18.82 -8.41 24.01
N ARG A 118 -19.95 -8.98 23.57
CA ARG A 118 -21.14 -9.14 24.43
C ARG A 118 -20.87 -10.10 25.58
N GLN A 119 -20.23 -11.23 25.33
CA GLN A 119 -19.86 -12.20 26.36
C GLN A 119 -18.90 -11.56 27.38
N GLU A 120 -17.85 -10.88 26.92
CA GLU A 120 -16.89 -10.17 27.77
C GLU A 120 -17.58 -9.10 28.62
N LYS A 121 -18.47 -8.28 28.05
CA LYS A 121 -19.26 -7.30 28.81
C LYS A 121 -20.17 -7.96 29.85
N SER A 122 -20.80 -9.10 29.51
CA SER A 122 -21.65 -9.81 30.48
C SER A 122 -20.86 -10.36 31.67
N LEU A 123 -19.63 -10.83 31.44
CA LEU A 123 -18.72 -11.27 32.50
C LEU A 123 -18.19 -10.09 33.32
N HIS A 124 -17.94 -8.95 32.69
CA HIS A 124 -17.43 -7.75 33.36
C HIS A 124 -18.45 -7.10 34.32
N TYR A 125 -19.76 -7.33 34.11
CA TYR A 125 -20.83 -6.95 35.04
C TYR A 125 -20.87 -7.84 36.31
N GLU A 126 -20.22 -9.00 36.31
CA GLU A 126 -20.15 -9.88 37.49
C GLU A 126 -18.99 -9.49 38.44
N GLU A 127 -18.00 -8.72 37.97
CA GLU A 127 -16.77 -8.45 38.74
C GLU A 127 -16.74 -7.14 39.55
N GLU A 128 -17.74 -6.24 39.43
CA GLU A 128 -17.66 -4.94 40.13
C GLU A 128 -19.03 -4.35 40.55
N GLU A 129 -19.88 -5.15 41.18
CA GLU A 129 -20.69 -4.63 42.29
C GLU A 129 -20.10 -5.21 43.58
N VAL A 130 -19.07 -4.55 44.11
CA VAL A 130 -18.88 -4.58 45.55
C VAL A 130 -20.15 -3.92 46.11
N TRP A 131 -21.14 -4.73 46.44
CA TRP A 131 -22.28 -4.30 47.24
C TRP A 131 -21.66 -3.71 48.49
N ASP A 132 -21.62 -2.39 48.58
CA ASP A 132 -21.25 -1.66 49.79
C ASP A 132 -22.42 -1.87 50.76
N PHE A 133 -22.49 -3.09 51.29
CA PHE A 133 -23.50 -3.58 52.20
C PHE A 133 -23.21 -2.96 53.57
N ASP A 134 -23.52 -1.68 53.70
CA ASP A 134 -23.52 -0.94 54.96
C ASP A 134 -24.86 -1.16 55.69
N GLY A 135 -25.21 -2.43 55.90
CA GLY A 135 -26.38 -2.85 56.65
C GLY A 135 -26.01 -4.00 57.57
N GLY A 136 -26.23 -3.89 58.87
CA GLY A 136 -26.06 -5.01 59.79
C GLY A 136 -26.93 -6.20 59.38
N TRP A 137 -26.62 -7.39 59.90
CA TRP A 137 -27.36 -8.66 59.73
C TRP A 137 -28.80 -8.64 60.28
N GLU A 138 -29.41 -7.45 60.39
CA GLU A 138 -30.74 -7.20 60.92
C GLU A 138 -31.53 -6.30 59.94
N THR A 139 -31.43 -6.55 58.63
CA THR A 139 -32.44 -6.05 57.70
C THR A 139 -33.74 -6.79 58.00
N GLU A 140 -34.74 -6.04 58.47
CA GLU A 140 -36.13 -6.49 58.55
C GLU A 140 -36.53 -6.95 57.15
N PHE A 141 -36.60 -8.26 56.94
CA PHE A 141 -37.19 -8.82 55.72
C PHE A 141 -38.63 -8.30 55.66
N ASP A 142 -38.97 -7.59 54.60
CA ASP A 142 -40.35 -7.22 54.36
C ASP A 142 -41.17 -8.51 54.16
N ASP A 143 -42.41 -8.52 54.63
CA ASP A 143 -43.30 -9.68 54.51
C ASP A 143 -43.48 -10.07 53.02
N GLU A 144 -43.36 -9.12 52.10
CA GLU A 144 -43.37 -9.37 50.65
C GLU A 144 -42.16 -10.19 50.17
N ASP A 145 -40.95 -9.91 50.68
CA ASP A 145 -39.72 -10.63 50.32
C ASP A 145 -39.71 -12.06 50.87
N TYR A 146 -40.22 -12.23 52.10
CA TYR A 146 -40.40 -13.55 52.70
C TYR A 146 -41.42 -14.39 51.90
N ASN A 147 -42.54 -13.79 51.50
CA ASN A 147 -43.56 -14.48 50.71
C ASN A 147 -43.07 -14.83 49.29
N PHE A 148 -42.24 -13.98 48.68
CA PHE A 148 -41.61 -14.27 47.39
C PHE A 148 -40.67 -15.47 47.48
N SER A 149 -39.73 -15.46 48.42
CA SER A 149 -38.77 -16.55 48.60
C SER A 149 -39.43 -17.87 48.98
N LEU A 150 -40.47 -17.84 49.82
CA LEU A 150 -41.29 -19.02 50.12
C LEU A 150 -42.09 -19.52 48.89
N GLY A 151 -42.59 -18.60 48.06
CA GLY A 151 -43.26 -18.91 46.80
C GLY A 151 -42.35 -19.57 45.76
N VAL A 152 -41.08 -19.16 45.71
CA VAL A 152 -40.04 -19.81 44.88
C VAL A 152 -39.69 -21.18 45.43
N LEU A 153 -39.47 -21.31 46.75
CA LEU A 153 -39.08 -22.59 47.37
C LEU A 153 -40.20 -23.65 47.33
N SER A 154 -41.46 -23.20 47.38
CA SER A 154 -42.65 -24.06 47.30
C SER A 154 -43.13 -24.35 45.89
N GLY A 155 -42.51 -23.73 44.87
CA GLY A 155 -42.89 -23.88 43.46
C GLY A 155 -44.17 -23.13 43.05
N ALA A 156 -44.79 -22.36 43.95
CA ALA A 156 -45.98 -21.57 43.62
C ALA A 156 -45.70 -20.39 42.68
N ALA A 157 -44.44 -19.98 42.55
CA ALA A 157 -43.99 -18.92 41.66
C ALA A 157 -43.46 -19.42 40.30
N ASP A 158 -43.49 -20.73 40.02
CA ASP A 158 -42.87 -21.34 38.83
C ASP A 158 -43.46 -20.82 37.51
N ASP A 159 -44.74 -20.44 37.49
CA ASP A 159 -45.39 -19.83 36.31
C ASP A 159 -44.93 -18.38 36.05
N LYS A 160 -44.46 -17.66 37.08
CA LYS A 160 -44.04 -16.24 36.98
C LYS A 160 -42.54 -16.08 36.80
N LEU A 161 -41.73 -17.00 37.32
CA LEU A 161 -40.27 -16.95 37.26
C LEU A 161 -39.71 -16.84 35.83
N PRO A 162 -40.17 -17.62 34.83
CA PRO A 162 -39.69 -17.51 33.45
C PRO A 162 -39.79 -16.09 32.90
N SER A 163 -40.92 -15.41 33.14
CA SER A 163 -41.15 -14.03 32.69
C SER A 163 -40.26 -12.98 33.39
N MET A 164 -39.79 -13.26 34.61
CA MET A 164 -38.89 -12.36 35.35
C MET A 164 -37.44 -12.50 34.88
N PHE A 165 -37.04 -13.69 34.42
CA PHE A 165 -35.72 -13.93 33.83
C PHE A 165 -35.64 -13.59 32.33
N GLU A 166 -36.79 -13.47 31.66
CA GLU A 166 -36.92 -12.99 30.27
C GLU A 166 -36.48 -11.52 30.11
N GLY A 167 -36.36 -10.78 31.22
CA GLY A 167 -36.04 -9.35 31.26
C GLY A 167 -34.57 -8.95 31.00
N ARG A 168 -33.62 -9.88 30.82
CA ARG A 168 -32.31 -9.52 30.26
C ARG A 168 -32.44 -9.43 28.74
N ILE A 169 -32.92 -8.27 28.31
CA ILE A 169 -32.94 -7.71 26.96
C ILE A 169 -31.95 -8.44 26.05
N HIS A 170 -32.43 -9.49 25.38
CA HIS A 170 -31.78 -9.98 24.18
C HIS A 170 -32.04 -8.88 23.16
N ARG A 171 -31.13 -7.91 23.04
CA ARG A 171 -31.15 -7.05 21.87
C ARG A 171 -31.02 -7.98 20.67
N ASP A 172 -31.97 -7.83 19.76
CA ASP A 172 -32.08 -8.60 18.53
C ASP A 172 -30.72 -8.75 17.88
N GLU A 173 -30.51 -9.93 17.33
CA GLU A 173 -29.32 -10.36 16.63
C GLU A 173 -28.79 -9.27 15.69
N SER A 174 -27.47 -9.27 15.48
CA SER A 174 -26.83 -8.43 14.47
C SER A 174 -27.64 -8.51 13.18
N ARG A 175 -28.05 -7.36 12.63
CA ARG A 175 -28.96 -7.28 11.46
C ARG A 175 -28.58 -8.35 10.42
N PRO A 176 -29.54 -9.21 10.01
CA PRO A 176 -29.26 -10.30 9.09
C PRO A 176 -28.71 -9.75 7.78
N VAL A 177 -27.79 -10.50 7.18
CA VAL A 177 -27.12 -10.10 5.94
C VAL A 177 -28.04 -10.43 4.78
N THR A 178 -28.43 -9.40 4.03
CA THR A 178 -29.34 -9.58 2.88
C THR A 178 -28.55 -9.94 1.62
N LEU A 179 -29.19 -10.66 0.70
CA LEU A 179 -28.67 -10.94 -0.64
C LEU A 179 -28.23 -9.65 -1.36
N VAL A 180 -29.02 -8.59 -1.25
CA VAL A 180 -28.71 -7.30 -1.88
C VAL A 180 -27.43 -6.70 -1.31
N GLU A 181 -27.15 -6.86 -0.02
CA GLU A 181 -25.86 -6.43 0.57
C GLU A 181 -24.68 -7.24 0.06
N LEU A 182 -24.84 -8.54 -0.16
CA LEU A 182 -23.81 -9.37 -0.77
C LEU A 182 -23.51 -8.92 -2.22
N LEU A 183 -24.54 -8.64 -3.01
CA LEU A 183 -24.39 -8.18 -4.40
C LEU A 183 -23.82 -6.75 -4.51
N MET A 184 -24.15 -5.87 -3.57
CA MET A 184 -23.56 -4.54 -3.45
C MET A 184 -22.10 -4.59 -3.00
N GLY A 185 -21.79 -5.49 -2.06
CA GLY A 185 -20.41 -5.82 -1.70
C GLY A 185 -19.63 -6.31 -2.92
N LEU A 186 -20.21 -7.24 -3.68
CA LEU A 186 -19.61 -7.79 -4.91
C LEU A 186 -19.30 -6.69 -5.94
N GLN A 187 -20.22 -5.75 -6.18
CA GLN A 187 -19.98 -4.61 -7.05
C GLN A 187 -18.79 -3.77 -6.58
N SER A 188 -18.75 -3.46 -5.28
CA SER A 188 -17.69 -2.66 -4.67
C SER A 188 -16.33 -3.36 -4.78
N ALA A 189 -16.31 -4.68 -4.56
CA ALA A 189 -15.12 -5.51 -4.74
C ALA A 189 -14.62 -5.55 -6.18
N GLY A 190 -15.55 -5.63 -7.15
CA GLY A 190 -15.29 -5.58 -8.59
C GLY A 190 -14.67 -4.25 -8.99
N LYS A 191 -15.29 -3.12 -8.63
CA LYS A 191 -14.72 -1.77 -8.88
C LYS A 191 -13.29 -1.64 -8.35
N LEU A 192 -13.05 -2.12 -7.14
CA LEU A 192 -11.72 -2.08 -6.53
C LEU A 192 -10.71 -2.99 -7.26
N ALA A 193 -11.17 -4.10 -7.85
CA ALA A 193 -10.33 -5.00 -8.64
C ALA A 193 -9.94 -4.36 -9.98
N GLU A 194 -10.90 -3.73 -10.65
CA GLU A 194 -10.64 -2.99 -11.89
C GLU A 194 -9.70 -1.80 -11.67
N GLU A 195 -9.91 -1.04 -10.60
CA GLU A 195 -9.04 0.08 -10.26
C GLU A 195 -7.60 -0.41 -10.03
N GLN A 196 -7.43 -1.54 -9.34
CA GLN A 196 -6.12 -2.13 -9.11
C GLN A 196 -5.46 -2.61 -10.42
N ARG A 197 -6.21 -3.27 -11.31
CA ARG A 197 -5.72 -3.67 -12.64
C ARG A 197 -5.25 -2.44 -13.45
N LEU A 198 -6.01 -1.35 -13.40
CA LEU A 198 -5.66 -0.10 -14.06
C LEU A 198 -4.39 0.52 -13.46
N ARG A 199 -4.27 0.55 -12.13
CA ARG A 199 -3.07 1.02 -11.43
C ARG A 199 -1.83 0.20 -11.80
N GLU A 200 -1.96 -1.13 -11.89
CA GLU A 200 -0.87 -2.03 -12.28
C GLU A 200 -0.46 -1.82 -13.74
N ALA A 201 -1.41 -1.64 -14.66
CA ALA A 201 -1.14 -1.33 -16.06
C ALA A 201 -0.36 -0.02 -16.21
N ILE A 202 -0.79 1.04 -15.50
CA ILE A 202 -0.08 2.33 -15.49
C ILE A 202 1.32 2.17 -14.87
N ALA A 203 1.46 1.40 -13.78
CA ALA A 203 2.76 1.15 -13.16
C ALA A 203 3.73 0.43 -14.12
N LYS A 204 3.22 -0.53 -14.90
CA LYS A 204 4.00 -1.23 -15.92
C LYS A 204 4.43 -0.29 -17.04
N GLU A 205 3.53 0.52 -17.58
CA GLU A 205 3.84 1.52 -18.60
C GLU A 205 4.90 2.52 -18.12
N ARG A 206 4.77 2.98 -16.86
CA ARG A 206 5.76 3.86 -16.23
C ARG A 206 7.13 3.19 -16.09
N ARG A 207 7.19 1.90 -15.74
CA ARG A 207 8.46 1.15 -15.67
C ARG A 207 9.11 1.06 -17.04
N GLU A 208 8.36 0.68 -18.07
CA GLU A 208 8.87 0.59 -19.45
C GLU A 208 9.35 1.94 -19.97
N SER A 209 8.62 3.02 -19.69
CA SER A 209 9.01 4.39 -20.04
C SER A 209 10.30 4.80 -19.33
N ASN A 210 10.43 4.51 -18.03
CA ASN A 210 11.62 4.80 -17.25
C ASN A 210 12.84 3.97 -17.72
N GLU A 211 12.65 2.69 -18.04
CA GLU A 211 13.70 1.84 -18.62
C GLU A 211 14.18 2.39 -19.98
N ARG A 212 13.26 2.82 -20.85
CA ARG A 212 13.61 3.48 -22.11
C ARG A 212 14.36 4.79 -21.89
N ALA A 213 13.95 5.59 -20.91
CA ALA A 213 14.66 6.81 -20.54
C ALA A 213 16.06 6.49 -20.01
N ARG A 214 16.19 5.54 -19.09
CA ARG A 214 17.48 5.07 -18.57
C ARG A 214 18.39 4.55 -19.68
N ALA A 215 17.88 3.78 -20.64
CA ALA A 215 18.67 3.31 -21.77
C ALA A 215 19.18 4.46 -22.66
N ARG A 216 18.37 5.51 -22.88
CA ARG A 216 18.80 6.72 -23.60
C ARG A 216 19.84 7.53 -22.84
N PHE A 217 19.70 7.63 -21.52
CA PHE A 217 20.65 8.36 -20.66
C PHE A 217 21.90 7.54 -20.28
N SER A 218 21.87 6.22 -20.42
CA SER A 218 23.01 5.33 -20.15
C SER A 218 24.19 5.57 -21.07
N GLY A 219 23.99 6.16 -22.25
CA GLY A 219 25.09 6.57 -23.15
C GLY A 219 25.69 7.95 -22.82
N SER A 220 24.99 8.77 -22.02
CA SER A 220 25.38 10.15 -21.69
C SER A 220 25.83 10.31 -20.23
N LEU A 221 25.65 9.30 -19.39
CA LEU A 221 26.28 9.21 -18.09
C LEU A 221 27.75 8.81 -18.28
N HIS A 222 28.56 9.76 -18.76
CA HIS A 222 29.94 9.79 -18.33
C HIS A 222 29.88 9.89 -16.81
N VAL A 223 30.31 8.84 -16.12
CA VAL A 223 30.52 8.89 -14.68
C VAL A 223 31.65 9.89 -14.49
N GLU A 224 31.31 11.14 -14.20
CA GLU A 224 32.25 12.18 -13.75
C GLU A 224 32.91 11.67 -12.48
N ASN A 225 34.02 10.96 -12.63
CA ASN A 225 34.82 10.50 -11.52
C ASN A 225 35.77 11.64 -11.17
N LEU A 226 35.24 12.58 -10.39
CA LEU A 226 35.97 13.77 -9.92
C LEU A 226 37.34 13.42 -9.36
N GLU A 227 37.48 12.27 -8.68
CA GLU A 227 38.77 11.85 -8.12
C GLU A 227 39.76 11.36 -9.20
N ASN A 228 39.27 10.68 -10.23
CA ASN A 228 40.09 10.33 -11.38
C ASN A 228 40.52 11.58 -12.15
N ASP A 229 39.63 12.57 -12.26
CA ASP A 229 39.92 13.85 -12.89
C ASP A 229 40.99 14.63 -12.10
N LEU A 230 40.88 14.68 -10.78
CA LEU A 230 41.92 15.24 -9.90
C LEU A 230 43.27 14.54 -10.05
N LYS A 231 43.26 13.20 -10.17
CA LYS A 231 44.49 12.41 -10.43
C LYS A 231 45.11 12.76 -11.78
N ARG A 232 44.28 12.88 -12.83
CA ARG A 232 44.71 13.24 -14.19
C ARG A 232 45.31 14.64 -14.23
N THR A 233 44.66 15.62 -13.60
CA THR A 233 45.15 17.02 -13.58
C THR A 233 46.40 17.18 -12.75
N TRP A 234 46.53 16.46 -11.62
CA TRP A 234 47.76 16.41 -10.82
C TRP A 234 48.94 15.84 -11.61
N ASN A 235 48.73 14.72 -12.30
CA ASN A 235 49.77 14.11 -13.14
C ASN A 235 50.16 15.02 -14.31
N ALA A 236 49.19 15.71 -14.92
CA ALA A 236 49.44 16.71 -15.97
C ALA A 236 50.27 17.89 -15.45
N LEU A 237 49.93 18.42 -14.27
CA LEU A 237 50.68 19.49 -13.62
C LEU A 237 52.13 19.06 -13.35
N LYS A 238 52.34 17.84 -12.85
CA LYS A 238 53.67 17.30 -12.57
C LYS A 238 54.49 17.06 -13.83
N ASN A 239 53.88 16.54 -14.90
CA ASN A 239 54.56 16.34 -16.18
C ASN A 239 55.04 17.65 -16.82
N ASN A 240 54.33 18.75 -16.55
CA ASN A 240 54.68 20.09 -17.02
C ASN A 240 55.58 20.87 -16.04
N THR A 241 55.86 20.32 -14.85
CA THR A 241 56.74 20.94 -13.85
C THR A 241 58.19 20.57 -14.15
N SER A 242 59.09 21.57 -14.15
CA SER A 242 60.54 21.36 -14.28
C SER A 242 61.24 21.59 -12.94
N GLU A 243 62.46 21.07 -12.76
CA GLU A 243 63.23 21.20 -11.50
C GLU A 243 63.50 22.67 -11.08
N THR A 244 63.32 23.63 -11.99
CA THR A 244 63.64 25.06 -11.76
C THR A 244 62.40 25.96 -11.63
N SER A 245 61.21 25.55 -12.10
CA SER A 245 59.97 26.33 -11.96
C SER A 245 58.80 25.42 -11.60
N GLN A 246 58.21 25.67 -10.43
CA GLN A 246 57.08 24.91 -9.87
C GLN A 246 55.72 25.49 -10.23
N SER A 247 55.75 26.59 -10.96
CA SER A 247 54.60 27.34 -11.43
C SER A 247 54.34 26.93 -12.88
N VAL A 248 53.13 26.45 -13.16
CA VAL A 248 52.69 25.98 -14.49
C VAL A 248 51.44 26.77 -14.91
N GLU A 249 51.38 27.19 -16.17
CA GLU A 249 50.18 27.86 -16.71
C GLU A 249 49.04 26.86 -16.93
N LEU A 250 47.80 27.24 -16.59
CA LEU A 250 46.63 26.38 -16.73
C LEU A 250 46.40 25.94 -18.19
N SER A 251 46.77 26.77 -19.17
CA SER A 251 46.69 26.44 -20.60
C SER A 251 47.51 25.21 -20.98
N ASP A 252 48.66 25.02 -20.33
CA ASP A 252 49.56 23.89 -20.62
C ASP A 252 48.98 22.60 -20.05
N ILE A 253 48.31 22.67 -18.91
CA ILE A 253 47.56 21.56 -18.31
C ILE A 253 46.36 21.19 -19.18
N VAL A 254 45.61 22.17 -19.70
CA VAL A 254 44.51 21.93 -20.65
C VAL A 254 45.03 21.23 -21.91
N SER A 255 46.18 21.66 -22.43
CA SER A 255 46.75 21.05 -23.65
C SER A 255 47.13 19.58 -23.47
N THR A 256 47.67 19.22 -22.30
CA THR A 256 48.09 17.85 -21.96
C THR A 256 46.89 16.94 -21.67
N LEU A 257 45.86 17.47 -21.01
CA LEU A 257 44.60 16.75 -20.79
C LEU A 257 43.88 16.50 -22.11
N ASN A 258 43.80 17.49 -23.00
CA ASN A 258 43.20 17.34 -24.32
C ASN A 258 43.92 16.27 -25.15
N GLN A 259 45.26 16.27 -25.17
CA GLN A 259 46.04 15.21 -25.84
C GLN A 259 45.78 13.82 -25.26
N THR A 260 45.47 13.73 -23.96
CA THR A 260 45.15 12.47 -23.29
C THR A 260 43.73 12.01 -23.63
N SER A 261 42.74 12.91 -23.64
CA SER A 261 41.35 12.63 -24.04
C SER A 261 41.23 12.24 -25.53
N LEU A 262 42.04 12.85 -26.40
CA LEU A 262 42.13 12.46 -27.81
C LEU A 262 42.67 11.04 -28.00
N LYS A 263 43.65 10.62 -27.19
CA LYS A 263 44.20 9.25 -27.21
C LYS A 263 43.20 8.21 -26.71
N SER A 264 42.23 8.59 -25.88
CA SER A 264 41.13 7.72 -25.46
C SER A 264 39.99 7.58 -26.50
N GLY A 265 40.10 8.24 -27.66
CA GLY A 265 39.14 8.11 -28.76
C GLY A 265 37.96 9.08 -28.73
N MET A 266 38.06 10.16 -27.94
CA MET A 266 37.02 11.19 -27.86
C MET A 266 37.07 12.15 -29.06
N ASN A 267 35.93 12.76 -29.41
CA ASN A 267 35.84 13.75 -30.49
C ASN A 267 36.64 15.03 -30.16
N GLU A 268 37.24 15.69 -31.15
CA GLU A 268 38.12 16.86 -30.95
C GLU A 268 37.46 18.05 -30.26
N GLU A 269 36.19 18.33 -30.57
CA GLU A 269 35.45 19.43 -29.95
C GLU A 269 35.04 19.11 -28.50
N GLU A 270 34.64 17.87 -28.27
CA GLU A 270 34.23 17.37 -26.95
C GLU A 270 35.43 17.27 -26.00
N ALA A 271 36.57 16.76 -26.48
CA ALA A 271 37.82 16.68 -25.73
C ALA A 271 38.36 18.06 -25.32
N LYS A 272 38.21 19.08 -26.17
CA LYS A 272 38.59 20.47 -25.84
C LYS A 272 37.72 21.05 -24.74
N ALA A 273 36.40 20.89 -24.84
CA ALA A 273 35.46 21.40 -23.85
C ALA A 273 35.64 20.68 -22.50
N GLU A 274 35.75 19.36 -22.53
CA GLU A 274 36.01 18.54 -21.34
C GLU A 274 37.34 18.94 -20.68
N ALA A 275 38.44 19.00 -21.44
CA ALA A 275 39.75 19.35 -20.88
C ALA A 275 39.76 20.73 -20.22
N GLN A 276 39.05 21.72 -20.76
CA GLN A 276 38.94 23.05 -20.17
C GLN A 276 38.17 23.03 -18.85
N VAL A 277 36.99 22.40 -18.82
CA VAL A 277 36.15 22.31 -17.63
C VAL A 277 36.84 21.49 -16.55
N THR A 278 37.37 20.32 -16.91
CA THR A 278 38.06 19.41 -16.00
C THR A 278 39.32 20.04 -15.42
N ALA A 279 40.13 20.76 -16.22
CA ALA A 279 41.31 21.46 -15.72
C ALA A 279 40.93 22.54 -14.70
N LEU A 280 39.93 23.37 -15.00
CA LEU A 280 39.51 24.47 -14.14
C LEU A 280 38.90 23.97 -12.83
N VAL A 281 37.93 23.06 -12.92
CA VAL A 281 37.24 22.51 -11.75
C VAL A 281 38.25 21.76 -10.87
N SER A 282 39.09 20.92 -11.46
CA SER A 282 40.10 20.17 -10.71
C SER A 282 41.15 21.09 -10.09
N ALA A 283 41.57 22.17 -10.75
CA ALA A 283 42.49 23.15 -10.18
C ALA A 283 41.92 23.78 -8.91
N LEU A 284 40.65 24.22 -8.93
CA LEU A 284 39.97 24.77 -7.76
C LEU A 284 39.87 23.77 -6.61
N PHE A 285 39.56 22.51 -6.91
CA PHE A 285 39.49 21.46 -5.90
C PHE A 285 40.86 21.09 -5.32
N LEU A 286 41.91 21.06 -6.16
CA LEU A 286 43.28 20.85 -5.71
C LEU A 286 43.74 22.00 -4.79
N THR A 287 43.38 23.24 -5.11
CA THR A 287 43.66 24.40 -4.25
C THR A 287 42.89 24.34 -2.94
N ASN A 288 41.59 24.09 -2.97
CA ASN A 288 40.78 23.97 -1.76
C ASN A 288 41.29 22.87 -0.81
N ARG A 289 41.83 21.78 -1.38
CA ARG A 289 42.40 20.67 -0.60
C ARG A 289 43.87 20.86 -0.21
N GLY A 290 44.50 21.98 -0.59
CA GLY A 290 45.87 22.33 -0.19
C GLY A 290 46.99 21.64 -0.98
N TYR A 291 46.70 21.12 -2.17
CA TYR A 291 47.70 20.48 -3.04
C TYR A 291 48.51 21.50 -3.85
N VAL A 292 47.86 22.57 -4.29
CA VAL A 292 48.36 23.51 -5.29
C VAL A 292 47.91 24.91 -4.92
N ASP A 293 48.79 25.91 -5.02
CA ASP A 293 48.37 27.30 -4.90
C ASP A 293 48.00 27.87 -6.27
N ILE A 294 46.97 28.72 -6.32
CA ILE A 294 46.47 29.33 -7.56
C ILE A 294 46.64 30.83 -7.51
N SER A 295 47.29 31.38 -8.53
CA SER A 295 47.44 32.82 -8.71
C SER A 295 47.04 33.23 -10.12
N GLN A 296 46.55 34.46 -10.26
CA GLN A 296 46.22 35.06 -11.54
C GLN A 296 46.96 36.39 -11.68
N GLU A 297 47.63 36.58 -12.82
CA GLU A 297 48.30 37.86 -13.13
C GLU A 297 47.28 39.01 -13.27
N GLU A 298 47.71 40.27 -13.10
CA GLU A 298 46.81 41.43 -13.16
C GLU A 298 46.19 41.63 -14.56
N GLY A 299 44.87 41.86 -14.60
CA GLY A 299 44.11 42.17 -15.82
C GLY A 299 42.97 41.18 -16.11
N SER A 300 41.98 41.57 -16.93
CA SER A 300 40.80 40.74 -17.22
C SER A 300 41.11 39.42 -17.96
N ASN A 301 42.31 39.32 -18.56
CA ASN A 301 42.85 38.12 -19.23
C ASN A 301 44.17 37.66 -18.60
N GLY A 302 44.38 37.94 -17.31
CA GLY A 302 45.59 37.50 -16.59
C GLY A 302 45.74 35.98 -16.65
N LYS A 303 46.98 35.52 -16.88
CA LYS A 303 47.28 34.09 -16.93
C LYS A 303 47.06 33.45 -15.56
N ILE A 304 46.42 32.28 -15.56
CA ILE A 304 46.21 31.48 -14.35
C ILE A 304 47.41 30.56 -14.19
N VAL A 305 48.10 30.69 -13.07
CA VAL A 305 49.31 29.96 -12.73
C VAL A 305 49.05 29.10 -11.51
N LEU A 306 49.43 27.83 -11.60
CA LEU A 306 49.30 26.84 -10.54
C LEU A 306 50.69 26.48 -10.00
N GLU A 307 50.90 26.66 -8.71
CA GLU A 307 52.16 26.34 -8.02
C GLU A 307 52.03 25.06 -7.19
N ASN A 308 52.90 24.08 -7.46
CA ASN A 308 52.92 22.84 -6.68
C ASN A 308 53.56 23.04 -5.30
N LEU A 309 52.78 22.85 -4.23
CA LEU A 309 53.25 22.96 -2.85
C LEU A 309 54.02 21.72 -2.36
N TRP A 310 53.89 20.57 -3.03
CA TRP A 310 54.39 19.26 -2.58
C TRP A 310 55.39 18.63 -3.56
N LYS A 311 56.67 19.00 -3.40
CA LYS A 311 57.78 18.65 -4.32
C LYS A 311 58.14 17.16 -4.32
N ASP A 312 58.07 16.52 -3.15
CA ASP A 312 58.57 15.16 -2.92
C ASP A 312 57.50 14.07 -3.12
N ALA A 313 56.25 14.47 -3.36
CA ALA A 313 55.13 13.55 -3.46
C ALA A 313 55.07 12.87 -4.83
N GLN A 314 55.38 11.57 -4.85
CA GLN A 314 55.39 10.80 -6.09
C GLN A 314 54.00 10.35 -6.55
N ASP A 315 53.14 9.99 -5.61
CA ASP A 315 51.82 9.42 -5.87
C ASP A 315 50.72 10.30 -5.25
N PHE A 316 49.68 10.58 -6.04
CA PHE A 316 48.52 11.34 -5.60
C PHE A 316 47.78 10.63 -4.47
N SER A 317 47.67 9.29 -4.54
CA SER A 317 46.90 8.51 -3.57
C SER A 317 47.49 8.54 -2.15
N THR A 318 48.82 8.56 -2.05
CA THR A 318 49.54 8.62 -0.77
C THR A 318 49.51 10.04 -0.19
N LEU A 319 49.63 11.05 -1.05
CA LEU A 319 49.50 12.46 -0.67
C LEU A 319 48.09 12.78 -0.17
N THR A 320 47.05 12.23 -0.81
CA THR A 320 45.67 12.39 -0.36
C THR A 320 45.43 11.80 1.01
N LYS A 321 45.94 10.61 1.30
CA LYS A 321 45.84 9.98 2.62
C LYS A 321 46.60 10.75 3.71
N HIS A 322 47.67 11.45 3.34
CA HIS A 322 48.46 12.27 4.27
C HIS A 322 47.77 13.61 4.59
N LEU A 323 47.17 14.26 3.58
CA LEU A 323 46.52 15.57 3.75
C LEU A 323 45.08 15.47 4.26
N HIS A 324 44.37 14.41 3.87
CA HIS A 324 42.99 14.14 4.22
C HIS A 324 42.88 12.68 4.67
N PRO A 325 43.35 12.34 5.88
CA PRO A 325 43.13 11.01 6.43
C PRO A 325 41.63 10.77 6.53
N GLU A 326 41.14 9.65 5.99
CA GLU A 326 39.74 9.27 6.11
C GLU A 326 39.39 9.23 7.60
N SER A 327 38.49 10.10 8.03
CA SER A 327 37.95 10.03 9.37
C SER A 327 37.24 8.68 9.48
N ILE A 328 37.75 7.80 10.35
CA ILE A 328 37.06 6.59 10.77
C ILE A 328 35.82 7.07 11.55
N LEU A 329 34.76 7.44 10.83
CA LEU A 329 33.45 7.68 11.40
C LEU A 329 32.74 6.34 11.46
N GLU A 330 32.89 5.73 12.64
CA GLU A 330 32.00 4.77 13.29
C GLU A 330 30.87 4.19 12.44
N ASP A 331 31.15 3.02 11.87
CA ASP A 331 30.18 1.99 11.45
C ASP A 331 29.49 1.34 12.67
N ASN A 332 29.10 2.12 13.69
CA ASN A 332 28.24 1.64 14.76
C ASN A 332 26.78 1.75 14.31
N LYS A 333 26.37 0.79 13.50
CA LYS A 333 24.95 0.41 13.37
C LYS A 333 24.42 0.09 14.77
N ILE A 334 23.56 0.98 15.25
CA ILE A 334 22.66 0.74 16.37
C ILE A 334 21.81 -0.49 16.00
N VAL A 335 21.92 -1.53 16.84
CA VAL A 335 21.00 -2.68 16.89
C VAL A 335 19.70 -2.24 17.55
#